data_AF-A0A972S5Y8-F1
#
_entry.id   AF-A0A972S5Y8-F1
#
_cell.length_a   1.000
_cell.length_b   1.000
_cell.length_c   1.000
_cell.angle_alpha   90.00
_cell.angle_beta   90.00
_cell.angle_gamma   90.00
#
_symmetry.space_group_name_H-M   'P 1'
#
loop_
_entity.id
_entity.type
_entity.pdbx_description
1 polymer ?
#
loop_
_entity_poly.entity_id
_entity_poly.type
_entity_poly.pdbx_seq_one_letter_code
_entity_poly.pdbx_strand_id
1 'polypeptide(L)'
;MNKFFFSLWKNWALRVSIESVLFGLVLALVMSGYIYAKKGFVELDQNSLNALYDIFLFWFGILWNVGLLIALFRSIKFIFNRCYNGYMLRLLTCKQDDYIEPVGYGDLIKVWRRWFLILIWSVAFEILIGSIVMRFGFGKTELFSWLGSSVLFGFVLVGGYIAFWIFSGWCKRVKVVVC
;
A
#
# COMPACT_ATOMS: atom_id res chain seq x y z
N MET A 1 17.87 -16.48 2.61
CA MET A 1 17.17 -15.37 1.93
C MET A 1 15.65 -15.35 2.14
N ASN A 2 14.92 -16.48 2.12
CA ASN A 2 13.45 -16.46 2.33
C ASN A 2 13.00 -15.85 3.67
N LYS A 3 13.74 -16.12 4.77
CA LYS A 3 13.47 -15.50 6.09
C LYS A 3 13.59 -13.97 6.07
N PHE A 4 14.51 -13.44 5.26
CA PHE A 4 14.67 -11.99 5.06
C PHE A 4 13.44 -11.40 4.35
N PHE A 5 13.08 -11.94 3.19
CA PHE A 5 11.93 -11.44 2.41
C PHE A 5 10.62 -11.55 3.18
N PHE A 6 10.42 -12.64 3.92
CA PHE A 6 9.24 -12.80 4.77
C PHE A 6 9.21 -11.77 5.92
N SER A 7 10.34 -11.52 6.58
CA SER A 7 10.43 -10.51 7.65
C SER A 7 10.23 -9.09 7.11
N LEU A 8 10.84 -8.79 5.96
CA LEU A 8 10.64 -7.54 5.24
C LEU A 8 9.16 -7.33 4.90
N TRP A 9 8.55 -8.30 4.23
CA TRP A 9 7.15 -8.26 3.82
C TRP A 9 6.21 -8.12 5.01
N LYS A 10 6.38 -8.91 6.08
CA LYS A 10 5.51 -8.84 7.26
C LYS A 10 5.50 -7.44 7.88
N ASN A 11 6.68 -6.85 8.06
CA ASN A 11 6.82 -5.52 8.64
C ASN A 11 6.28 -4.43 7.71
N TRP A 12 6.49 -4.59 6.39
CA TRP A 12 5.94 -3.71 5.38
C TRP A 12 4.41 -3.78 5.33
N ALA A 13 3.85 -4.98 5.27
CA ALA A 13 2.41 -5.23 5.18
C ALA A 13 1.68 -4.65 6.40
N LEU A 14 2.16 -4.95 7.61
CA LEU A 14 1.59 -4.40 8.84
C LEU A 14 1.59 -2.87 8.82
N ARG A 15 2.71 -2.28 8.37
CA ARG A 15 2.84 -0.83 8.31
C ARG A 15 1.90 -0.21 7.28
N VAL A 16 1.82 -0.76 6.07
CA VAL A 16 0.92 -0.28 5.01
C VAL A 16 -0.54 -0.40 5.46
N SER A 17 -0.91 -1.50 6.11
CA SER A 17 -2.24 -1.67 6.70
C SER A 17 -2.58 -0.55 7.68
N ILE A 18 -1.71 -0.30 8.66
CA ILE A 18 -1.95 0.73 9.68
C ILE A 18 -1.94 2.12 9.05
N GLU A 19 -0.92 2.46 8.26
CA GLU A 19 -0.79 3.79 7.65
C GLU A 19 -1.94 4.09 6.68
N SER A 20 -2.38 3.12 5.88
CA SER A 20 -3.49 3.31 4.94
C SER A 20 -4.80 3.66 5.67
N VAL A 21 -5.12 2.94 6.74
CA VAL A 21 -6.31 3.20 7.57
C VAL A 21 -6.18 4.56 8.24
N LEU A 22 -5.04 4.88 8.84
CA LEU A 22 -4.85 6.18 9.49
C LEU A 22 -4.97 7.35 8.51
N PHE A 23 -4.37 7.26 7.32
CA PHE A 23 -4.53 8.29 6.30
C PHE A 23 -5.98 8.38 5.82
N GLY A 24 -6.66 7.25 5.59
CA GLY A 24 -8.07 7.22 5.23
C GLY A 24 -8.96 7.89 6.29
N LEU A 25 -8.73 7.59 7.58
CA LEU A 25 -9.45 8.17 8.70
C LEU A 25 -9.25 9.69 8.77
N VAL A 26 -8.00 10.16 8.70
CA VAL A 26 -7.68 11.59 8.74
C VAL A 26 -8.33 12.33 7.57
N LEU A 27 -8.21 11.80 6.35
CA LEU A 27 -8.81 12.41 5.16
C LEU A 27 -10.35 12.42 5.24
N ALA A 28 -10.97 11.34 5.72
CA ALA A 28 -12.41 11.28 5.89
C ALA A 28 -12.91 12.25 6.97
N LEU A 29 -12.21 12.38 8.09
CA LEU A 29 -12.52 13.37 9.12
C LEU A 29 -12.42 14.80 8.58
N VAL A 30 -11.38 15.11 7.80
CA VAL A 30 -11.23 16.43 7.16
C VAL A 30 -12.39 16.71 6.22
N MET A 31 -12.79 15.73 5.40
CA MET A 31 -13.90 15.90 4.45
C MET A 31 -15.26 16.05 5.16
N SER A 32 -15.54 15.22 6.17
CA SER A 32 -16.76 15.34 6.96
C SER A 32 -16.81 16.65 7.74
N GLY A 33 -15.69 17.05 8.35
CA GLY A 33 -15.56 18.33 9.06
C GLY A 33 -15.75 19.52 8.12
N TYR A 34 -15.21 19.46 6.90
CA TYR A 34 -15.43 20.48 5.88
C TYR A 34 -16.91 20.58 5.48
N ILE A 35 -17.60 19.46 5.28
CA ILE A 35 -19.03 19.44 4.96
C ILE A 35 -19.86 20.01 6.11
N TYR A 36 -19.52 19.66 7.35
CA TYR A 36 -20.17 20.18 8.55
C TYR A 36 -19.99 21.70 8.68
N ALA A 37 -18.75 22.19 8.51
CA ALA A 37 -18.45 23.62 8.52
C ALA A 37 -19.23 24.36 7.41
N LYS A 38 -19.31 23.78 6.21
CA LYS A 38 -20.07 24.35 5.08
C LYS A 38 -21.58 24.42 5.36
N LYS A 39 -22.11 23.52 6.19
CA LYS A 39 -23.51 23.57 6.66
C LYS A 39 -23.74 24.60 7.78
N GLY A 40 -22.71 25.31 8.22
CA GLY A 40 -22.84 26.40 9.19
C GLY A 40 -22.79 25.97 10.66
N PHE A 41 -22.14 24.84 10.97
CA PHE A 41 -21.98 24.36 12.36
C PHE A 41 -23.31 24.20 13.10
N VAL A 42 -24.27 23.51 12.48
CA VAL A 42 -25.55 23.17 13.09
C VAL A 42 -25.34 22.45 14.43
N GLU A 43 -26.20 22.71 15.42
CA GLU A 43 -26.14 22.05 16.72
C GLU A 43 -26.09 20.53 16.57
N LEU A 44 -25.22 19.90 17.37
CA LEU A 44 -25.01 18.46 17.33
C LEU A 44 -26.13 17.74 18.09
N ASP A 45 -27.26 17.55 17.42
CA ASP A 45 -28.31 16.62 17.84
C ASP A 45 -27.99 15.19 17.37
N GLN A 46 -28.74 14.21 17.87
CA GLN A 46 -28.54 12.79 17.52
C GLN A 46 -28.67 12.56 16.00
N ASN A 47 -29.56 13.28 15.32
CA ASN A 47 -29.75 13.14 13.87
C ASN A 47 -28.56 13.71 13.09
N SER A 48 -28.05 14.87 13.50
CA SER A 48 -26.87 15.48 12.89
C SER A 48 -25.62 14.62 13.09
N LEU A 49 -25.45 14.01 14.26
CA LEU A 49 -24.36 13.06 14.52
C LEU A 49 -24.44 11.82 13.63
N ASN A 50 -25.62 11.22 13.50
CA ASN A 50 -25.84 10.07 12.61
C ASN A 50 -25.54 10.44 11.15
N ALA A 51 -26.04 11.58 10.68
CA ALA A 51 -25.78 12.05 9.32
C ALA A 51 -24.28 12.33 9.07
N LEU A 52 -23.57 12.88 10.06
CA LEU A 52 -22.14 13.13 9.97
C LEU A 52 -21.34 11.82 9.95
N TYR A 53 -21.78 10.83 10.70
CA TYR A 53 -21.21 9.48 10.69
C TYR A 53 -21.40 8.77 9.35
N ASP A 54 -22.59 8.88 8.73
CA ASP A 54 -22.85 8.31 7.40
C ASP A 54 -21.97 8.97 6.32
N ILE A 55 -21.83 10.30 6.37
CA ILE A 55 -20.92 11.05 5.49
C ILE A 55 -19.48 10.59 5.70
N PHE A 56 -19.07 10.42 6.95
CA PHE A 56 -17.74 9.94 7.30
C PHE A 56 -17.48 8.53 6.75
N LEU A 57 -18.39 7.58 6.94
CA LEU A 57 -18.26 6.22 6.42
C LEU A 57 -18.16 6.19 4.90
N PHE A 58 -18.99 6.99 4.22
CA PHE A 58 -18.95 7.13 2.77
C PHE A 58 -17.57 7.63 2.30
N TRP A 59 -17.08 8.73 2.87
CA TRP A 59 -15.78 9.29 2.50
C TRP A 59 -14.61 8.38 2.89
N PHE A 60 -14.71 7.68 4.01
CA PHE A 60 -13.70 6.71 4.43
C PHE A 60 -13.55 5.59 3.41
N GLY A 61 -14.66 5.03 2.89
CA GLY A 61 -14.60 3.99 1.85
C GLY A 61 -13.84 4.42 0.59
N ILE A 62 -13.97 5.68 0.20
CA ILE A 62 -13.28 6.24 -0.97
C ILE A 62 -11.81 6.59 -0.61
N LEU A 63 -11.62 7.37 0.45
CA LEU A 63 -10.34 7.95 0.84
C LEU A 63 -9.38 6.94 1.45
N TRP A 64 -9.86 5.78 1.90
CA TRP A 64 -8.98 4.69 2.31
C TRP A 64 -8.10 4.20 1.15
N ASN A 65 -8.62 4.18 -0.09
CA ASN A 65 -7.82 3.83 -1.28
C ASN A 65 -6.75 4.88 -1.57
N VAL A 66 -7.05 6.17 -1.34
CA VAL A 66 -6.07 7.25 -1.46
C VAL A 66 -5.02 7.13 -0.35
N GLY A 67 -5.45 6.84 0.87
CA GLY A 67 -4.57 6.56 2.01
C GLY A 67 -3.62 5.38 1.74
N LEU A 68 -4.12 4.33 1.07
CA LEU A 68 -3.30 3.20 0.63
C LEU A 68 -2.19 3.63 -0.34
N LEU A 69 -2.48 4.46 -1.35
CA LEU A 69 -1.46 4.96 -2.27
C LEU A 69 -0.37 5.76 -1.56
N ILE A 70 -0.77 6.62 -0.62
CA ILE A 70 0.15 7.41 0.20
C ILE A 70 1.02 6.49 1.08
N ALA A 71 0.40 5.49 1.72
CA ALA A 71 1.10 4.51 2.54
C ALA A 71 2.11 3.69 1.71
N LEU A 72 1.74 3.24 0.51
CA LEU A 72 2.64 2.52 -0.40
C LEU A 72 3.87 3.36 -0.76
N PHE A 73 3.69 4.65 -1.07
CA PHE A 73 4.80 5.56 -1.33
C PHE A 73 5.72 5.74 -0.13
N ARG A 74 5.15 6.03 1.04
CA ARG A 74 5.91 6.28 2.27
C ARG A 74 6.67 5.03 2.75
N SER A 75 6.09 3.84 2.53
CA SER A 75 6.66 2.57 2.99
C SER A 75 8.02 2.23 2.40
N ILE A 76 8.34 2.68 1.17
CA ILE A 76 9.64 2.40 0.53
C ILE A 76 10.80 3.00 1.31
N LYS A 77 10.66 4.24 1.81
CA LYS A 77 11.73 4.85 2.61
C LYS A 77 12.08 4.00 3.82
N PHE A 78 11.11 3.34 4.41
CA PHE A 78 11.32 2.48 5.56
C PHE A 78 12.04 1.18 5.20
N ILE A 79 11.71 0.60 4.04
CA ILE A 79 12.31 -0.64 3.54
C ILE A 79 13.84 -0.51 3.38
N PHE A 80 14.33 0.65 2.93
CA PHE A 80 15.76 0.88 2.70
C PHE A 80 16.54 1.35 3.95
N ASN A 81 15.86 1.91 4.95
CA ASN A 81 16.52 2.52 6.12
C ASN A 81 16.45 1.65 7.38
N ARG A 82 16.07 0.37 7.27
CA ARG A 82 15.97 -0.54 8.43
C ARG A 82 16.54 -1.92 8.12
N CYS A 83 17.15 -2.53 9.13
CA CYS A 83 17.60 -3.91 9.09
C CYS A 83 16.45 -4.87 9.36
N TYR A 84 16.35 -5.92 8.55
CA TYR A 84 15.40 -7.01 8.69
C TYR A 84 16.17 -8.33 8.80
N ASN A 85 16.08 -9.01 9.95
CA ASN A 85 16.69 -10.32 10.14
C ASN A 85 18.20 -10.38 9.76
N GLY A 86 18.97 -9.33 10.09
CA GLY A 86 20.41 -9.24 9.82
C GLY A 86 20.79 -8.74 8.41
N TYR A 87 19.82 -8.33 7.59
CA TYR A 87 20.09 -7.81 6.24
C TYR A 87 19.33 -6.50 6.00
N MET A 88 19.85 -5.66 5.10
CA MET A 88 19.18 -4.42 4.65
C MET A 88 19.26 -4.31 3.12
N LEU A 89 18.29 -3.61 2.54
CA LEU A 89 18.34 -3.20 1.14
C LEU A 89 19.10 -1.89 1.06
N ARG A 90 20.21 -1.85 0.31
CA ARG A 90 20.94 -0.62 -0.01
C ARG A 90 20.77 -0.25 -1.47
N LEU A 91 20.72 1.06 -1.71
CA LEU A 91 20.68 1.64 -3.05
C LEU A 91 22.07 2.09 -3.47
N LEU A 92 22.52 1.63 -4.63
CA LEU A 92 23.77 2.07 -5.26
C LEU A 92 23.59 3.44 -5.93
N THR A 93 24.66 4.23 -5.89
CA THR A 93 24.79 5.47 -6.67
C THR A 93 24.70 5.20 -8.18
N CYS A 94 24.49 6.26 -8.97
CA CYS A 94 24.42 6.13 -10.43
C CYS A 94 25.72 5.59 -11.06
N LYS A 95 26.86 5.71 -10.37
CA LYS A 95 28.16 5.17 -10.78
C LYS A 95 28.39 3.72 -10.32
N GLN A 96 27.47 3.12 -9.55
CA GLN A 96 27.55 1.77 -8.98
C GLN A 96 28.68 1.51 -7.98
N ASP A 97 29.46 2.53 -7.64
CA ASP A 97 30.63 2.37 -6.76
C ASP A 97 30.27 2.52 -5.27
N ASP A 98 29.40 3.47 -4.92
CA ASP A 98 29.05 3.78 -3.52
C ASP A 98 27.57 3.54 -3.18
N TYR A 99 27.29 3.33 -1.89
CA TYR A 99 25.94 3.26 -1.32
C TYR A 99 25.44 4.65 -0.91
N ILE A 100 24.16 4.94 -1.17
CA ILE A 100 23.52 6.20 -0.74
C ILE A 100 23.03 6.05 0.70
N GLU A 101 23.60 6.82 1.64
CA GLU A 101 23.20 6.85 3.05
C GLU A 101 23.13 8.29 3.60
N PRO A 102 22.00 8.72 4.21
CA PRO A 102 20.69 8.04 4.29
C PRO A 102 19.90 8.18 2.98
N VAL A 103 19.04 7.20 2.68
CA VAL A 103 18.24 7.22 1.45
C VAL A 103 17.09 8.24 1.58
N GLY A 104 17.17 9.32 0.80
CA GLY A 104 16.15 10.37 0.72
C GLY A 104 14.98 10.05 -0.21
N TYR A 105 13.89 10.84 -0.15
CA TYR A 105 12.72 10.62 -1.01
C TYR A 105 12.99 10.86 -2.50
N GLY A 106 13.88 11.80 -2.86
CA GLY A 106 14.21 12.12 -4.26
C GLY A 106 14.83 10.94 -5.01
N ASP A 107 15.77 10.25 -4.39
CA ASP A 107 16.47 9.10 -4.99
C ASP A 107 15.57 7.87 -5.09
N LEU A 108 14.56 7.80 -4.23
CA LEU A 108 13.60 6.70 -4.19
C LEU A 108 12.53 6.78 -5.27
N ILE A 109 12.30 7.93 -5.93
CA ILE A 109 11.20 8.05 -6.91
C ILE A 109 11.38 7.04 -8.05
N LYS A 110 12.59 6.90 -8.60
CA LYS A 110 12.86 5.97 -9.72
C LYS A 110 12.66 4.51 -9.28
N VAL A 111 13.14 4.19 -8.09
CA VAL A 111 13.00 2.87 -7.45
C VAL A 111 11.53 2.56 -7.19
N TRP A 112 10.81 3.51 -6.59
CA TRP A 112 9.41 3.42 -6.25
C TRP A 112 8.57 3.17 -7.48
N ARG A 113 8.75 3.94 -8.56
CA ARG A 113 8.03 3.74 -9.82
C ARG A 113 8.19 2.31 -10.36
N ARG A 114 9.41 1.78 -10.32
CA ARG A 114 9.70 0.43 -10.82
C ARG A 114 9.07 -0.64 -9.92
N TRP A 115 9.20 -0.53 -8.61
CA TRP A 115 8.56 -1.44 -7.66
C TRP A 115 7.03 -1.39 -7.76
N PHE A 116 6.46 -0.19 -7.84
CA PHE A 116 5.03 0.03 -7.94
C PHE A 116 4.46 -0.55 -9.24
N LEU A 117 5.20 -0.45 -10.36
CA LEU A 117 4.81 -1.09 -11.61
C LEU A 117 4.79 -2.61 -11.47
N ILE A 118 5.80 -3.22 -10.83
CA ILE A 118 5.82 -4.67 -10.55
C ILE A 118 4.60 -5.05 -9.70
N LEU A 119 4.30 -4.27 -8.66
CA LEU A 119 3.15 -4.49 -7.79
C LEU A 119 1.82 -4.47 -8.57
N ILE A 120 1.61 -3.49 -9.46
CA ILE A 120 0.42 -3.41 -10.31
C ILE A 120 0.30 -4.67 -11.18
N TRP A 121 1.39 -5.09 -11.82
CA TRP A 121 1.38 -6.30 -12.64
C TRP A 121 1.11 -7.56 -11.83
N SER A 122 1.65 -7.65 -10.61
CA SER A 122 1.36 -8.76 -9.69
C SER A 122 -0.12 -8.79 -9.32
N VAL A 123 -0.72 -7.65 -8.96
CA VAL A 123 -2.15 -7.56 -8.64
C VAL A 123 -3.03 -7.91 -9.85
N ALA A 124 -2.67 -7.44 -11.05
CA ALA A 124 -3.40 -7.77 -12.27
C ALA A 124 -3.37 -9.28 -12.56
N PHE A 125 -2.22 -9.92 -12.32
CA PHE A 125 -2.08 -11.38 -12.43
C PHE A 125 -2.91 -12.13 -11.38
N GLU A 126 -2.93 -11.66 -10.14
CA GLU A 126 -3.77 -12.22 -9.07
C GLU A 126 -5.27 -12.09 -9.36
N ILE A 127 -5.71 -10.96 -9.94
CA ILE A 127 -7.10 -10.77 -10.38
C ILE A 127 -7.44 -11.78 -11.48
N LEU A 128 -6.55 -11.99 -12.45
CA LEU A 128 -6.78 -12.96 -13.53
C LEU A 128 -6.94 -14.38 -12.98
N ILE A 129 -6.06 -14.79 -12.07
CA ILE A 129 -6.17 -16.09 -11.38
C ILE A 129 -7.46 -16.16 -10.57
N GLY A 130 -7.78 -15.12 -9.80
CA GLY A 130 -9.00 -15.04 -9.00
C GLY A 130 -10.25 -15.19 -9.84
N SER A 131 -10.33 -14.53 -11.00
CA SER A 131 -11.46 -14.66 -11.92
C SER A 131 -11.62 -16.09 -12.47
N ILE A 132 -10.52 -16.78 -12.78
CA ILE A 132 -10.55 -18.19 -13.19
C ILE A 132 -11.08 -19.05 -12.05
N VAL A 133 -10.54 -18.90 -10.83
CA VAL A 133 -10.97 -19.66 -9.66
C VAL A 133 -12.46 -19.42 -9.34
N MET A 134 -12.92 -18.19 -9.41
CA MET A 134 -14.32 -17.85 -9.12
C MET A 134 -15.29 -18.41 -10.18
N ARG A 135 -14.87 -18.42 -11.46
CA ARG A 135 -15.68 -18.94 -12.55
C ARG A 135 -15.77 -20.47 -12.52
N PHE A 136 -14.66 -21.17 -12.35
CA PHE A 136 -14.62 -22.64 -12.41
C PHE A 136 -14.90 -23.31 -11.06
N GLY A 137 -14.51 -22.68 -9.94
CA GLY A 137 -14.69 -23.24 -8.60
C GLY A 137 -16.02 -22.89 -7.94
N PHE A 138 -16.54 -21.68 -8.17
CA PHE A 138 -17.71 -21.15 -7.46
C PHE A 138 -18.91 -20.82 -8.37
N GLY A 139 -18.78 -21.05 -9.68
CA GLY A 139 -19.88 -20.87 -10.64
C GLY A 139 -20.40 -19.43 -10.77
N LYS A 140 -19.64 -18.42 -10.32
CA LYS A 140 -20.06 -17.01 -10.45
C LYS A 140 -20.03 -16.58 -11.91
N THR A 141 -21.14 -16.01 -12.38
CA THR A 141 -21.33 -15.57 -13.78
C THR A 141 -20.77 -14.16 -14.03
N GLU A 142 -20.78 -13.30 -13.01
CA GLU A 142 -20.23 -11.94 -13.10
C GLU A 142 -18.74 -11.92 -12.77
N LEU A 143 -17.91 -11.45 -13.72
CA LEU A 143 -16.45 -11.51 -13.64
C LEU A 143 -15.85 -10.74 -12.45
N PHE A 144 -16.51 -9.69 -11.96
CA PHE A 144 -15.97 -8.77 -10.95
C PHE A 144 -16.86 -8.54 -9.72
N SER A 145 -17.98 -9.25 -9.58
CA SER A 145 -18.88 -9.06 -8.42
C SER A 145 -18.26 -9.42 -7.08
N TRP A 146 -17.19 -10.20 -7.09
CA TRP A 146 -16.41 -10.58 -5.92
C TRP A 146 -15.25 -9.59 -5.63
N LEU A 147 -14.96 -8.68 -6.54
CA LEU A 147 -13.82 -7.76 -6.46
C LEU A 147 -14.21 -6.49 -5.69
N GLY A 148 -14.11 -6.55 -4.37
CA GLY A 148 -14.29 -5.39 -3.47
C GLY A 148 -12.97 -4.75 -3.06
N SER A 149 -13.03 -3.56 -2.44
CA SER A 149 -11.86 -2.81 -1.95
C SER A 149 -11.00 -3.63 -0.99
N SER A 150 -11.63 -4.42 -0.09
CA SER A 150 -10.92 -5.28 0.86
C SER A 150 -10.16 -6.43 0.17
N VAL A 151 -10.72 -6.96 -0.92
CA VAL A 151 -10.08 -8.03 -1.71
C VAL A 151 -8.89 -7.47 -2.47
N LEU A 152 -9.06 -6.30 -3.11
CA LEU A 152 -7.96 -5.58 -3.76
C LEU A 152 -6.84 -5.24 -2.78
N PHE A 153 -7.17 -4.82 -1.56
CA PHE A 153 -6.19 -4.58 -0.51
C PHE A 153 -5.43 -5.88 -0.17
N GLY A 154 -6.12 -7.01 -0.04
CA GLY A 154 -5.50 -8.33 0.12
C GLY A 154 -4.52 -8.65 -1.00
N PHE A 155 -4.92 -8.45 -2.26
CA PHE A 155 -4.04 -8.66 -3.42
C PHE A 155 -2.83 -7.72 -3.43
N VAL A 156 -2.99 -6.47 -3.02
CA VAL A 156 -1.84 -5.55 -2.86
C VAL A 156 -0.85 -6.10 -1.84
N LEU A 157 -1.31 -6.68 -0.73
CA LEU A 157 -0.42 -7.27 0.27
C LEU A 157 0.29 -8.52 -0.24
N VAL A 158 -0.41 -9.43 -0.91
CA VAL A 158 0.17 -10.65 -1.50
C VAL A 158 1.14 -10.29 -2.64
N GLY A 159 0.70 -9.44 -3.56
CA GLY A 159 1.50 -8.94 -4.68
C GLY A 159 2.73 -8.18 -4.20
N GLY A 160 2.67 -7.53 -3.04
CA GLY A 160 3.82 -6.90 -2.40
C GLY A 160 4.96 -7.88 -2.07
N TYR A 161 4.63 -9.09 -1.61
CA TYR A 161 5.63 -10.13 -1.35
C TYR A 161 6.38 -10.52 -2.63
N ILE A 162 5.61 -10.77 -3.70
CA ILE A 162 6.13 -11.12 -5.03
C ILE A 162 6.96 -9.96 -5.58
N ALA A 163 6.46 -8.73 -5.44
CA ALA A 163 7.13 -7.53 -5.90
C ALA A 163 8.48 -7.33 -5.23
N PHE A 164 8.62 -7.55 -3.91
CA PHE A 164 9.93 -7.45 -3.25
C PHE A 164 10.93 -8.48 -3.75
N TRP A 165 10.46 -9.70 -4.00
CA TRP A 165 11.32 -10.77 -4.49
C TRP A 165 11.85 -10.47 -5.90
N ILE A 166 10.96 -10.09 -6.83
CA ILE A 166 11.33 -9.69 -8.19
C ILE A 166 12.20 -8.43 -8.18
N PHE A 167 11.82 -7.44 -7.38
CA PHE A 167 12.52 -6.16 -7.29
C PHE A 167 13.97 -6.33 -6.82
N SER A 168 14.22 -7.18 -5.82
CA SER A 168 15.57 -7.48 -5.33
C SER A 168 16.42 -8.28 -6.34
N GLY A 169 15.81 -9.10 -7.19
CA GLY A 169 16.53 -9.88 -8.20
C GLY A 169 16.84 -9.09 -9.49
N TRP A 170 15.93 -8.22 -9.92
CA TRP A 170 15.99 -7.58 -11.24
C TRP A 170 16.58 -6.17 -11.21
N CYS A 171 16.67 -5.56 -10.04
CA CYS A 171 17.19 -4.20 -9.90
C CYS A 171 18.68 -4.23 -9.56
N LYS A 172 19.55 -4.06 -10.57
CA LYS A 172 21.02 -3.99 -10.38
C LYS A 172 21.48 -2.91 -9.39
N ARG A 173 20.65 -1.87 -9.17
CA ARG A 173 20.94 -0.78 -8.23
C ARG A 173 20.62 -1.12 -6.77
N VAL A 174 19.94 -2.22 -6.52
CA VAL A 174 19.53 -2.62 -5.16
C VAL A 174 20.28 -3.87 -4.79
N LYS A 175 21.02 -3.80 -3.69
CA LYS A 175 21.74 -4.95 -3.15
C LYS A 175 21.24 -5.25 -1.74
N VAL A 176 21.13 -6.54 -1.44
CA VAL A 176 20.94 -7.02 -0.07
C VAL A 176 22.32 -7.11 0.55
N VAL A 177 22.55 -6.32 1.58
CA VAL A 177 23.81 -6.34 2.35
C VAL A 177 23.51 -6.77 3.78
N VAL A 178 24.51 -7.34 4.43
CA VAL A 178 24.46 -7.68 5.85
C VAL A 178 24.45 -6.38 6.65
N CYS A 179 23.57 -6.29 7.64
CA CYS A 179 23.74 -5.38 8.77
C CYS A 179 24.68 -6.06 9.76
#